data_AF-A0A512PCB9-F1
#
_entry.id   AF-A0A512PCB9-F1
#
_cell.length_a   1.000
_cell.length_b   1.000
_cell.length_c   1.000
_cell.angle_alpha   90.00
_cell.angle_beta   90.00
_cell.angle_gamma   90.00
#
_symmetry.space_group_name_H-M   'P 1'
#
loop_
_entity.id
_entity.type
_entity.pdbx_description
1 polymer ?
#
loop_
_entity_poly.entity_id
_entity_poly.type
_entity_poly.pdbx_seq_one_letter_code
_entity_poly.pdbx_strand_id
1 'polypeptide(L)'
;MANDADELELADALLAELPPEQLTTPVVVARARLLLLRGRAQEAVAELARHGVDDVPSEGPRSWPELVLTAARAGAGDGYAFQRLLEAATTHAGDPQAWRIAYLVAASAEQLGRLDVADSAWRVLAAQHGIVTPLTVSRLAIGEISHRDRFHPESAVAVVTTQARNLTRLAPAPQEDPGPTLAAVAGLRARGDEAGARLLLHAVDRLCPATPAITEALRSSAPTEGVRAHRLKLAGALLLGLLLLPLGIFGIALVWGGRTLWERSVRLPGLTLTDSAAWRAIGTVPADAGSADPTRTEREQGAGWYGLAIILGAVAWMVVGTPLSATAGRWFGGDADTIVFVLGLVSLPALLVVATRSLRLRLLRRRARRRTERAERARLAEAALCRCWQTRGLRGDFAAAYATNHLVPVPVPALLESLRQRVGFWVHLRRCPVIGVLWLGGTPDGGGAVHLRGAVPSTPGPAATSPGGFYL
;
A
#
# COMPACT_ATOMS: atom_id res chain seq x y z
N MET A 1 -15.42 14.02 12.06
CA MET A 1 -13.95 14.03 12.21
C MET A 1 -13.34 12.63 12.08
N ALA A 2 -13.64 11.65 12.95
CA ALA A 2 -13.16 10.27 12.77
C ALA A 2 -13.61 9.65 11.42
N ASN A 3 -14.88 9.85 11.05
CA ASN A 3 -15.44 9.53 9.73
C ASN A 3 -14.81 10.27 8.55
N ASP A 4 -14.09 11.35 8.79
CA ASP A 4 -13.43 12.14 7.74
C ASP A 4 -11.94 11.81 7.63
N ALA A 5 -11.42 11.06 8.61
CA ALA A 5 -10.07 10.48 8.62
C ALA A 5 -10.09 8.99 8.24
N ASP A 6 -11.24 8.47 7.80
CA ASP A 6 -11.49 7.06 7.48
C ASP A 6 -11.07 6.09 8.60
N GLU A 7 -11.23 6.51 9.85
CA GLU A 7 -11.03 5.70 11.05
C GLU A 7 -12.33 4.97 11.40
N LEU A 8 -12.76 4.07 10.49
CA LEU A 8 -14.11 3.52 10.56
C LEU A 8 -14.38 2.76 11.87
N GLU A 9 -13.39 2.02 12.39
CA GLU A 9 -13.46 1.29 13.67
C GLU A 9 -13.60 2.20 14.88
N LEU A 10 -12.72 3.19 15.00
CA LEU A 10 -12.78 4.14 16.09
C LEU A 10 -14.03 5.02 16.02
N ALA A 11 -14.45 5.42 14.81
CA ALA A 11 -15.68 6.17 14.60
C ALA A 11 -16.92 5.37 15.05
N ASP A 12 -16.97 4.08 14.75
CA ASP A 12 -18.11 3.23 15.14
C ASP A 12 -18.18 3.05 16.65
N ALA A 13 -17.05 2.78 17.29
CA ALA A 13 -16.99 2.66 18.74
C ALA A 13 -17.38 3.97 19.44
N LEU A 14 -16.93 5.12 18.93
CA LEU A 14 -17.32 6.43 19.46
C LEU A 14 -18.81 6.70 19.32
N LEU A 15 -19.41 6.33 18.19
CA LEU A 15 -20.84 6.53 17.95
C LEU A 15 -21.71 5.57 18.75
N ALA A 16 -21.22 4.36 19.07
CA ALA A 16 -21.93 3.36 19.86
C ALA A 16 -22.04 3.72 21.37
N GLU A 17 -21.25 4.66 21.86
CA GLU A 17 -21.28 5.14 23.25
C GLU A 17 -22.21 6.33 23.48
N LEU A 18 -22.71 6.96 22.42
CA LEU A 18 -23.59 8.12 22.58
C LEU A 18 -24.93 7.67 23.16
N PRO A 19 -25.38 8.23 24.30
CA PRO A 19 -26.69 7.92 24.84
C PRO A 19 -27.78 8.36 23.85
N PRO A 20 -28.96 7.71 23.86
CA PRO A 20 -30.03 8.01 22.94
C PRO A 20 -30.40 9.51 22.90
N GLU A 21 -30.32 10.20 24.04
CA GLU A 21 -30.64 11.64 24.13
C GLU A 21 -29.63 12.54 23.38
N GLN A 22 -28.42 12.04 23.08
CA GLN A 22 -27.36 12.77 22.37
C GLN A 22 -27.32 12.46 20.87
N LEU A 23 -28.20 11.58 20.37
CA LEU A 23 -28.33 11.23 18.96
C LEU A 23 -29.02 12.35 18.18
N THR A 24 -28.30 13.45 18.00
CA THR A 24 -28.71 14.54 17.10
C THR A 24 -28.70 14.08 15.64
N THR A 25 -29.48 14.73 14.76
CA THR A 25 -29.52 14.38 13.32
C THR A 25 -28.13 14.30 12.67
N PRO A 26 -27.17 15.22 12.93
CA PRO A 26 -25.81 15.09 12.37
C PRO A 26 -25.07 13.82 12.81
N VAL A 27 -25.27 13.37 14.06
CA VAL A 27 -24.67 12.14 14.59
C VAL A 27 -25.26 10.92 13.90
N VAL A 28 -26.58 10.87 13.75
CA VAL A 28 -27.30 9.78 13.05
C VAL A 28 -26.84 9.70 11.59
N VAL A 29 -26.76 10.83 10.90
CA VAL A 29 -26.30 10.88 9.50
C VAL A 29 -24.84 10.45 9.37
N ALA A 30 -23.98 10.84 10.32
CA ALA A 30 -22.60 10.37 10.37
C ALA A 30 -22.53 8.84 10.58
N ARG A 31 -23.37 8.29 11.45
CA ARG A 31 -23.46 6.84 11.70
C ARG A 31 -23.97 6.09 10.47
N ALA A 32 -24.99 6.58 9.80
CA ALA A 32 -25.50 5.99 8.56
C ALA A 32 -24.45 6.01 7.44
N ARG A 33 -23.73 7.13 7.27
CA ARG A 33 -22.60 7.20 6.33
C ARG A 33 -21.51 6.18 6.66
N LEU A 34 -21.19 6.00 7.94
CA LEU A 34 -20.20 5.01 8.37
C LEU A 34 -20.64 3.58 8.07
N LEU A 35 -21.91 3.24 8.34
CA LEU A 35 -22.49 1.95 7.98
C LEU A 35 -22.43 1.71 6.46
N LEU A 36 -22.74 2.73 5.65
CA LEU A 36 -22.61 2.67 4.21
C LEU A 36 -21.15 2.40 3.77
N LEU A 37 -20.17 3.12 4.31
CA LEU A 37 -18.74 2.92 3.98
C LEU A 37 -18.23 1.51 4.34
N ARG A 38 -18.91 0.82 5.25
CA ARG A 38 -18.59 -0.56 5.69
C ARG A 38 -19.34 -1.65 4.93
N GLY A 39 -20.09 -1.30 3.89
CA GLY A 39 -20.87 -2.29 3.15
C GLY A 39 -22.21 -2.68 3.80
N ARG A 40 -22.68 -1.90 4.79
CA ARG A 40 -23.92 -2.18 5.55
C ARG A 40 -25.04 -1.21 5.14
N ALA A 41 -25.29 -1.06 3.84
CA ALA A 41 -26.26 -0.11 3.30
C ALA A 41 -27.69 -0.27 3.87
N GLN A 42 -28.19 -1.50 4.03
CA GLN A 42 -29.53 -1.74 4.58
C GLN A 42 -29.66 -1.20 6.01
N GLU A 43 -28.63 -1.37 6.83
CA GLU A 43 -28.60 -0.85 8.19
C GLU A 43 -28.50 0.67 8.23
N ALA A 44 -27.77 1.27 7.28
CA ALA A 44 -27.71 2.72 7.13
C ALA A 44 -29.11 3.31 6.80
N VAL A 45 -29.88 2.67 5.93
CA VAL A 45 -31.28 3.06 5.64
C VAL A 45 -32.13 2.94 6.90
N ALA A 46 -32.04 1.83 7.63
CA ALA A 46 -32.81 1.62 8.85
C ALA A 46 -32.44 2.60 9.98
N GLU A 47 -31.18 2.99 10.10
CA GLU A 47 -30.70 3.98 11.07
C GLU A 47 -31.29 5.38 10.78
N LEU A 48 -31.31 5.79 9.51
CA LEU A 48 -31.89 7.08 9.08
C LEU A 48 -33.41 7.11 9.27
N ALA A 49 -34.09 6.03 8.87
CA ALA A 49 -35.55 5.93 8.98
C ALA A 49 -36.02 6.00 10.44
N ARG A 50 -35.31 5.35 11.37
CA ARG A 50 -35.62 5.42 12.81
C ARG A 50 -35.58 6.83 13.40
N HIS A 51 -34.91 7.78 12.74
CA HIS A 51 -34.76 9.15 13.19
C HIS A 51 -35.44 10.15 12.24
N GLY A 52 -36.43 9.71 11.46
CA GLY A 52 -37.27 10.57 10.61
C GLY A 52 -36.60 11.07 9.34
N VAL A 53 -35.50 10.43 8.89
CA VAL A 53 -34.89 10.66 7.58
C VAL A 53 -35.23 9.47 6.69
N ASP A 54 -36.45 9.42 6.18
CA ASP A 54 -37.01 8.30 5.42
C ASP A 54 -37.57 8.69 4.04
N ASP A 55 -37.65 9.97 3.71
CA ASP A 55 -38.10 10.44 2.40
C ASP A 55 -37.04 11.26 1.66
N VAL A 56 -37.01 11.12 0.33
CA VAL A 56 -36.18 11.93 -0.57
C VAL A 56 -37.10 12.47 -1.66
N PRO A 57 -37.25 13.81 -1.78
CA PRO A 57 -38.13 14.42 -2.77
C PRO A 57 -37.92 13.87 -4.18
N SER A 58 -39.01 13.87 -4.97
CA SER A 58 -38.97 13.36 -6.35
C SER A 58 -37.98 14.10 -7.24
N GLU A 59 -37.72 15.38 -6.96
CA GLU A 59 -36.77 16.23 -7.68
C GLU A 59 -35.30 15.93 -7.31
N GLY A 60 -35.05 15.10 -6.29
CA GLY A 60 -33.71 14.71 -5.85
C GLY A 60 -33.37 15.16 -4.43
N PRO A 61 -32.21 14.71 -3.91
CA PRO A 61 -31.77 15.05 -2.55
C PRO A 61 -31.38 16.52 -2.45
N ARG A 62 -32.00 17.22 -1.50
CA ARG A 62 -31.81 18.66 -1.22
C ARG A 62 -31.05 18.91 0.07
N SER A 63 -30.60 17.86 0.75
CA SER A 63 -29.87 18.00 2.01
C SER A 63 -28.82 16.91 2.17
N TRP A 64 -27.83 17.16 3.03
CA TRP A 64 -26.82 16.16 3.36
C TRP A 64 -27.42 14.85 3.92
N PRO A 65 -28.39 14.88 4.86
CA PRO A 65 -29.12 13.67 5.26
C PRO A 65 -29.77 12.92 4.09
N GLU A 66 -30.43 13.64 3.17
CA GLU A 66 -31.06 13.04 1.99
C GLU A 66 -30.05 12.45 1.00
N LEU A 67 -28.88 13.07 0.83
CA LEU A 67 -27.77 12.51 0.03
C LEU A 67 -27.28 11.19 0.62
N VAL A 68 -27.09 11.13 1.94
CA VAL A 68 -26.67 9.88 2.62
C VAL A 68 -27.77 8.83 2.53
N LEU A 69 -29.05 9.19 2.70
CA LEU A 69 -30.18 8.28 2.52
C LEU A 69 -30.24 7.74 1.09
N THR A 70 -30.09 8.60 0.08
CA THR A 70 -30.08 8.23 -1.34
C THR A 70 -28.94 7.25 -1.63
N ALA A 71 -27.74 7.50 -1.10
CA ALA A 71 -26.61 6.61 -1.24
C ALA A 71 -26.78 5.27 -0.50
N ALA A 72 -27.39 5.29 0.69
CA ALA A 72 -27.74 4.09 1.44
C ALA A 72 -28.76 3.22 0.68
N ARG A 73 -29.82 3.82 0.11
CA ARG A 73 -30.78 3.11 -0.75
C ARG A 73 -30.10 2.53 -1.98
N ALA A 74 -29.25 3.32 -2.64
CA ALA A 74 -28.47 2.87 -3.79
C ALA A 74 -27.59 1.65 -3.48
N GLY A 75 -26.84 1.70 -2.37
CA GLY A 75 -26.02 0.58 -1.91
C GLY A 75 -26.86 -0.64 -1.48
N ALA A 76 -28.11 -0.44 -1.07
CA ALA A 76 -29.04 -1.52 -0.74
C ALA A 76 -29.72 -2.17 -1.96
N GLY A 77 -29.44 -1.69 -3.18
CA GLY A 77 -29.95 -2.26 -4.43
C GLY A 77 -30.95 -1.38 -5.19
N ASP A 78 -31.28 -0.17 -4.71
CA ASP A 78 -32.18 0.75 -5.43
C ASP A 78 -31.44 1.47 -6.57
N GLY A 79 -31.59 0.95 -7.79
CA GLY A 79 -30.98 1.50 -8.99
C GLY A 79 -31.44 2.93 -9.33
N TYR A 80 -32.67 3.31 -8.99
CA TYR A 80 -33.18 4.66 -9.22
C TYR A 80 -32.56 5.67 -8.24
N ALA A 81 -32.40 5.28 -6.96
CA ALA A 81 -31.63 6.06 -6.01
C ALA A 81 -30.17 6.23 -6.45
N PHE A 82 -29.56 5.19 -7.04
CA PHE A 82 -28.20 5.31 -7.57
C PHE A 82 -28.10 6.31 -8.72
N GLN A 83 -29.05 6.31 -9.65
CA GLN A 83 -29.11 7.31 -10.73
C GLN A 83 -29.23 8.74 -10.17
N ARG A 84 -30.15 8.97 -9.23
CA ARG A 84 -30.29 10.29 -8.57
C ARG A 84 -29.03 10.73 -7.84
N LEU A 85 -28.29 9.79 -7.24
CA LEU A 85 -27.00 10.09 -6.60
C LEU A 85 -25.94 10.54 -7.63
N LEU A 86 -25.88 9.90 -8.80
CA LEU A 86 -24.98 10.29 -9.88
C LEU A 86 -25.35 11.67 -10.45
N GLU A 87 -26.64 11.94 -10.65
CA GLU A 87 -27.14 13.26 -11.05
C GLU A 87 -26.72 14.32 -10.02
N ALA A 88 -26.96 14.08 -8.73
CA ALA A 88 -26.52 14.98 -7.67
C ALA A 88 -24.99 15.20 -7.68
N ALA A 89 -24.19 14.16 -7.92
CA ALA A 89 -22.73 14.28 -8.04
C ALA A 89 -22.32 15.17 -9.22
N THR A 90 -23.00 15.06 -10.36
CA THR A 90 -22.73 15.93 -11.53
C THR A 90 -23.12 17.38 -11.28
N THR A 91 -24.28 17.63 -10.66
CA THR A 91 -24.75 18.99 -10.33
C THR A 91 -23.78 19.69 -9.37
N HIS A 92 -23.18 18.96 -8.44
CA HIS A 92 -22.28 19.50 -7.42
C HIS A 92 -20.79 19.34 -7.75
N ALA A 93 -20.41 18.98 -8.99
CA ALA A 93 -19.01 18.70 -9.34
C ALA A 93 -18.06 19.90 -9.09
N GLY A 94 -18.58 21.13 -9.12
CA GLY A 94 -17.83 22.35 -8.85
C GLY A 94 -17.83 22.81 -7.38
N ASP A 95 -18.57 22.14 -6.50
CA ASP A 95 -18.69 22.52 -5.09
C ASP A 95 -17.42 22.13 -4.31
N PRO A 96 -16.88 22.99 -3.42
CA PRO A 96 -15.83 22.62 -2.47
C PRO A 96 -16.10 21.32 -1.68
N GLN A 97 -17.37 20.92 -1.51
CA GLN A 97 -17.76 19.68 -0.83
C GLN A 97 -18.03 18.49 -1.77
N ALA A 98 -17.77 18.61 -3.07
CA ALA A 98 -18.01 17.53 -4.06
C ALA A 98 -17.35 16.19 -3.68
N TRP A 99 -16.20 16.24 -3.01
CA TRP A 99 -15.50 15.06 -2.51
C TRP A 99 -16.37 14.23 -1.55
N ARG A 100 -17.25 14.85 -0.74
CA ARG A 100 -18.15 14.12 0.17
C ARG A 100 -19.15 13.27 -0.62
N ILE A 101 -19.65 13.80 -1.73
CA ILE A 101 -20.59 13.08 -2.62
C ILE A 101 -19.84 11.98 -3.37
N ALA A 102 -18.60 12.23 -3.82
CA ALA A 102 -17.78 11.21 -4.45
C ALA A 102 -17.54 9.98 -3.55
N TYR A 103 -17.38 10.16 -2.22
CA TYR A 103 -17.35 9.05 -1.26
C TYR A 103 -18.65 8.24 -1.24
N LEU A 104 -19.80 8.92 -1.27
CA LEU A 104 -21.12 8.27 -1.28
C LEU A 104 -21.33 7.47 -2.58
N VAL A 105 -20.95 8.05 -3.72
CA VAL A 105 -20.98 7.38 -5.03
C VAL A 105 -20.07 6.15 -5.01
N ALA A 106 -18.83 6.29 -4.54
CA ALA A 106 -17.88 5.20 -4.51
C ALA A 106 -18.40 4.02 -3.66
N ALA A 107 -18.83 4.29 -2.43
CA ALA A 107 -19.30 3.26 -1.50
C ALA A 107 -20.60 2.57 -1.94
N SER A 108 -21.55 3.33 -2.49
CA SER A 108 -22.80 2.76 -3.02
C SER A 108 -22.57 1.94 -4.28
N ALA A 109 -21.70 2.41 -5.19
CA ALA A 109 -21.33 1.69 -6.40
C ALA A 109 -20.62 0.35 -6.09
N GLU A 110 -19.74 0.31 -5.09
CA GLU A 110 -19.10 -0.94 -4.66
C GLU A 110 -20.13 -1.98 -4.19
N GLN A 111 -21.09 -1.57 -3.35
CA GLN A 111 -22.14 -2.46 -2.83
C GLN A 111 -23.11 -2.93 -3.92
N LEU A 112 -23.38 -2.09 -4.90
CA LEU A 112 -24.19 -2.44 -6.08
C LEU A 112 -23.43 -3.32 -7.09
N GLY A 113 -22.14 -3.59 -6.87
CA GLY A 113 -21.29 -4.33 -7.80
C GLY A 113 -20.91 -3.56 -9.07
N ARG A 114 -21.11 -2.24 -9.09
CA ARG A 114 -20.75 -1.33 -10.20
C ARG A 114 -19.29 -0.88 -10.07
N LEU A 115 -18.37 -1.84 -10.17
CA LEU A 115 -16.94 -1.63 -9.85
C LEU A 115 -16.28 -0.53 -10.69
N ASP A 116 -16.62 -0.38 -11.98
CA ASP A 116 -16.03 0.66 -12.83
C ASP A 116 -16.37 2.08 -12.32
N VAL A 117 -17.61 2.28 -11.85
CA VAL A 117 -18.06 3.56 -11.29
C VAL A 117 -17.41 3.81 -9.93
N ALA A 118 -17.32 2.78 -9.10
CA ALA A 118 -16.62 2.85 -7.81
C ALA A 118 -15.15 3.25 -8.00
N ASP A 119 -14.43 2.56 -8.88
CA ASP A 119 -13.01 2.79 -9.14
C ASP A 119 -12.78 4.19 -9.71
N SER A 120 -13.65 4.67 -10.60
CA SER A 120 -13.61 6.05 -11.09
C SER A 120 -13.82 7.07 -9.95
N ALA A 121 -14.78 6.84 -9.06
CA ALA A 121 -15.05 7.74 -7.95
C ALA A 121 -13.89 7.76 -6.92
N TRP A 122 -13.29 6.61 -6.62
CA TRP A 122 -12.07 6.53 -5.79
C TRP A 122 -10.88 7.24 -6.44
N ARG A 123 -10.73 7.15 -7.77
CA ARG A 123 -9.71 7.90 -8.51
C ARG A 123 -9.95 9.40 -8.45
N VAL A 124 -11.19 9.86 -8.59
CA VAL A 124 -11.55 11.28 -8.45
C VAL A 124 -11.19 11.81 -7.06
N LEU A 125 -11.53 11.06 -6.01
CA LEU A 125 -11.16 11.40 -4.62
C LEU A 125 -9.65 11.58 -4.45
N ALA A 126 -8.85 10.63 -4.95
CA ALA A 126 -7.41 10.69 -4.80
C ALA A 126 -6.75 11.76 -5.70
N ALA A 127 -7.09 11.79 -6.99
CA ALA A 127 -6.38 12.58 -7.99
C ALA A 127 -6.87 14.03 -8.07
N GLN A 128 -8.18 14.27 -7.98
CA GLN A 128 -8.75 15.61 -8.13
C GLN A 128 -8.90 16.31 -6.77
N HIS A 129 -9.30 15.58 -5.73
CA HIS A 129 -9.51 16.14 -4.40
C HIS A 129 -8.32 15.96 -3.45
N GLY A 130 -7.27 15.24 -3.85
CA GLY A 130 -6.06 15.04 -3.03
C GLY A 130 -6.33 14.27 -1.74
N ILE A 131 -7.41 13.48 -1.68
CA ILE A 131 -7.78 12.75 -0.47
C ILE A 131 -6.92 11.49 -0.37
N VAL A 132 -5.92 11.54 0.51
CA VAL A 132 -4.96 10.45 0.74
C VAL A 132 -5.21 9.84 2.12
N THR A 133 -6.19 8.95 2.19
CA THR A 133 -6.53 8.19 3.40
C THR A 133 -6.28 6.70 3.20
N PRO A 134 -6.17 5.90 4.28
CA PRO A 134 -6.02 4.46 4.17
C PRO A 134 -7.13 3.77 3.34
N LEU A 135 -8.38 4.19 3.52
CA LEU A 135 -9.50 3.69 2.73
C LEU A 135 -9.35 4.09 1.26
N THR A 136 -9.18 5.37 0.95
CA THR A 136 -9.11 5.84 -0.45
C THR A 136 -7.92 5.25 -1.20
N VAL A 137 -6.74 5.17 -0.57
CA VAL A 137 -5.54 4.61 -1.22
C VAL A 137 -5.65 3.10 -1.42
N SER A 138 -6.23 2.36 -0.46
CA SER A 138 -6.45 0.92 -0.63
C SER A 138 -7.45 0.63 -1.75
N ARG A 139 -8.56 1.38 -1.83
CA ARG A 139 -9.56 1.25 -2.90
C ARG A 139 -9.03 1.66 -4.26
N LEU A 140 -8.27 2.76 -4.33
CA LEU A 140 -7.55 3.17 -5.53
C LEU A 140 -6.59 2.06 -6.01
N ALA A 141 -5.81 1.49 -5.10
CA ALA A 141 -4.89 0.41 -5.43
C ALA A 141 -5.62 -0.82 -6.00
N ILE A 142 -6.77 -1.19 -5.42
CA ILE A 142 -7.60 -2.29 -5.93
C ILE A 142 -8.04 -2.00 -7.38
N GLY A 143 -8.64 -0.83 -7.63
CA GLY A 143 -9.15 -0.49 -8.96
C GLY A 143 -8.05 -0.42 -10.02
N GLU A 144 -6.99 0.35 -9.76
CA GLU A 144 -5.87 0.53 -10.68
C GLU A 144 -5.18 -0.79 -11.01
N ILE A 145 -4.94 -1.64 -10.02
CA ILE A 145 -4.28 -2.94 -10.25
C ILE A 145 -5.21 -3.91 -10.96
N SER A 146 -6.51 -3.92 -10.65
CA SER A 146 -7.49 -4.78 -11.33
C SER A 146 -7.55 -4.49 -12.84
N HIS A 147 -7.42 -3.21 -13.21
CA HIS A 147 -7.42 -2.71 -14.59
C HIS A 147 -6.01 -2.64 -15.23
N ARG A 148 -4.97 -3.18 -14.58
CA ARG A 148 -3.63 -3.20 -15.16
C ARG A 148 -3.61 -3.89 -16.52
N ASP A 149 -2.72 -3.44 -17.40
CA ASP A 149 -2.52 -4.08 -18.70
C ASP A 149 -1.97 -5.51 -18.53
N ARG A 150 -2.72 -6.51 -18.99
CA ARG A 150 -2.34 -7.92 -18.91
C ARG A 150 -1.53 -8.41 -20.11
N PHE A 151 -1.24 -7.54 -21.07
CA PHE A 151 -0.47 -7.81 -22.27
C PHE A 151 0.89 -7.08 -22.26
N HIS A 152 0.96 -5.91 -21.63
CA HIS A 152 2.18 -5.09 -21.55
C HIS A 152 2.78 -5.09 -20.14
N PRO A 153 3.85 -5.87 -19.89
CA PRO A 153 4.39 -6.05 -18.54
C PRO A 153 4.95 -4.76 -17.95
N GLU A 154 5.53 -3.87 -18.76
CA GLU A 154 6.02 -2.55 -18.35
C GLU A 154 4.91 -1.66 -17.76
N SER A 155 3.74 -1.63 -18.41
CA SER A 155 2.57 -0.89 -17.94
C SER A 155 2.06 -1.48 -16.62
N ALA A 156 1.97 -2.81 -16.51
CA ALA A 156 1.59 -3.49 -15.28
C ALA A 156 2.56 -3.17 -14.12
N VAL A 157 3.87 -3.20 -14.37
CA VAL A 157 4.91 -2.85 -13.39
C VAL A 157 4.75 -1.42 -12.92
N ALA A 158 4.53 -0.47 -13.84
CA ALA A 158 4.35 0.94 -13.52
C ALA A 158 3.13 1.15 -12.60
N VAL A 159 1.98 0.55 -12.94
CA VAL A 159 0.76 0.63 -12.12
C VAL A 159 0.98 0.03 -10.73
N VAL A 160 1.42 -1.23 -10.66
CA VAL A 160 1.61 -1.93 -9.38
C VAL A 160 2.63 -1.21 -8.49
N THR A 161 3.75 -0.76 -9.05
CA THR A 161 4.79 -0.06 -8.29
C THR A 161 4.31 1.31 -7.82
N THR A 162 3.51 2.01 -8.63
CA THR A 162 2.92 3.31 -8.24
C THR A 162 1.97 3.14 -7.07
N GLN A 163 1.07 2.16 -7.12
CA GLN A 163 0.13 1.91 -6.03
C GLN A 163 0.81 1.36 -4.77
N ALA A 164 1.82 0.49 -4.92
CA ALA A 164 2.64 0.08 -3.80
C ALA A 164 3.34 1.29 -3.14
N ARG A 165 3.86 2.25 -3.92
CA ARG A 165 4.43 3.48 -3.38
C ARG A 165 3.40 4.32 -2.63
N ASN A 166 2.20 4.49 -3.17
CA ASN A 166 1.12 5.22 -2.51
C ASN A 166 0.79 4.60 -1.14
N LEU A 167 0.69 3.27 -1.07
CA LEU A 167 0.49 2.56 0.20
C LEU A 167 1.67 2.76 1.16
N THR A 168 2.92 2.70 0.68
CA THR A 168 4.10 2.91 1.54
C THR A 168 4.28 4.35 2.03
N ARG A 169 3.60 5.32 1.41
CA ARG A 169 3.63 6.74 1.79
C ARG A 169 2.50 7.11 2.76
N LEU A 170 1.58 6.18 3.05
CA LEU A 170 0.57 6.40 4.07
C LEU A 170 1.23 6.66 5.44
N ALA A 171 0.54 7.45 6.25
CA ALA A 171 0.87 7.65 7.66
C ALA A 171 -0.22 6.97 8.50
N PRO A 172 0.10 5.88 9.20
CA PRO A 172 1.43 5.33 9.42
C PRO A 172 1.87 4.42 8.26
N ALA A 173 3.17 4.13 8.17
CA ALA A 173 3.71 3.34 7.09
C ALA A 173 3.34 1.85 7.26
N PRO A 174 3.42 1.01 6.20
CA PRO A 174 3.04 -0.41 6.27
C PRO A 174 3.80 -1.26 7.30
N GLN A 175 4.96 -0.80 7.79
CA GLN A 175 5.68 -1.45 8.89
C GLN A 175 4.95 -1.31 10.23
N GLU A 176 4.27 -0.20 10.43
CA GLU A 176 3.49 0.13 11.64
C GLU A 176 2.04 -0.33 11.49
N ASP A 177 1.44 -0.14 10.32
CA ASP A 177 0.07 -0.58 10.01
C ASP A 177 0.01 -1.27 8.64
N PRO A 178 0.08 -2.61 8.59
CA PRO A 178 -0.09 -3.35 7.34
C PRO A 178 -1.55 -3.37 6.85
N GLY A 179 -2.50 -2.94 7.67
CA GLY A 179 -3.94 -3.05 7.43
C GLY A 179 -4.40 -2.54 6.07
N PRO A 180 -4.03 -1.34 5.62
CA PRO A 180 -4.47 -0.80 4.33
C PRO A 180 -3.94 -1.62 3.13
N THR A 181 -2.72 -2.15 3.25
CA THR A 181 -2.15 -3.04 2.22
C THR A 181 -2.90 -4.37 2.20
N LEU A 182 -3.16 -4.96 3.37
CA LEU A 182 -3.88 -6.23 3.47
C LEU A 182 -5.35 -6.09 3.04
N ALA A 183 -5.99 -4.95 3.30
CA ALA A 183 -7.32 -4.62 2.81
C ALA A 183 -7.36 -4.52 1.27
N ALA A 184 -6.36 -3.87 0.66
CA ALA A 184 -6.23 -3.82 -0.79
C ALA A 184 -6.04 -5.22 -1.40
N VAL A 185 -5.20 -6.05 -0.77
CA VAL A 185 -4.98 -7.45 -1.17
C VAL A 185 -6.27 -8.26 -1.06
N ALA A 186 -7.00 -8.17 0.05
CA ALA A 186 -8.28 -8.84 0.24
C ALA A 186 -9.31 -8.39 -0.80
N GLY A 187 -9.38 -7.09 -1.11
CA GLY A 187 -10.26 -6.55 -2.14
C GLY A 187 -9.93 -7.06 -3.55
N LEU A 188 -8.65 -7.15 -3.90
CA LEU A 188 -8.21 -7.74 -5.18
C LEU A 188 -8.62 -9.21 -5.28
N ARG A 189 -8.45 -9.99 -4.20
CA ARG A 189 -8.90 -11.39 -4.15
C ARG A 189 -10.41 -11.53 -4.26
N ALA A 190 -11.17 -10.67 -3.60
CA ALA A 190 -12.64 -10.65 -3.69
C ALA A 190 -13.13 -10.37 -5.13
N ARG A 191 -12.34 -9.63 -5.93
CA ARG A 191 -12.56 -9.41 -7.36
C ARG A 191 -12.02 -10.54 -8.26
N GLY A 192 -11.48 -11.62 -7.68
CA GLY A 192 -10.89 -12.74 -8.41
C GLY A 192 -9.50 -12.48 -8.99
N ASP A 193 -8.82 -11.40 -8.58
CA ASP A 193 -7.50 -11.02 -9.08
C ASP A 193 -6.36 -11.42 -8.13
N GLU A 194 -6.18 -12.73 -7.95
CA GLU A 194 -5.13 -13.30 -7.10
C GLU A 194 -3.72 -12.90 -7.59
N ALA A 195 -3.54 -12.77 -8.91
CA ALA A 195 -2.29 -12.34 -9.50
C ALA A 195 -1.94 -10.89 -9.11
N GLY A 196 -2.91 -9.97 -9.19
CA GLY A 196 -2.76 -8.58 -8.77
C GLY A 196 -2.46 -8.46 -7.28
N ALA A 197 -3.17 -9.23 -6.45
CA ALA A 197 -2.94 -9.29 -5.00
C ALA A 197 -1.50 -9.71 -4.66
N ARG A 198 -0.98 -10.74 -5.34
CA ARG A 198 0.40 -11.21 -5.18
C ARG A 198 1.42 -10.19 -5.66
N LEU A 199 1.18 -9.56 -6.80
CA LEU A 199 2.06 -8.51 -7.33
C LEU A 199 2.15 -7.32 -6.37
N LEU A 200 1.01 -6.91 -5.78
CA LEU A 200 0.96 -5.84 -4.79
C LEU A 200 1.77 -6.18 -3.53
N LEU A 201 1.55 -7.36 -2.95
CA LEU A 201 2.33 -7.83 -1.79
C LEU A 201 3.82 -7.88 -2.09
N HIS A 202 4.20 -8.38 -3.27
CA HIS A 202 5.60 -8.42 -3.69
C HIS A 202 6.19 -7.02 -3.82
N ALA A 203 5.47 -6.09 -4.44
CA ALA A 203 5.93 -4.71 -4.60
C ALA A 203 6.07 -3.99 -3.24
N VAL A 204 5.10 -4.13 -2.34
CA VAL A 204 5.17 -3.51 -1.00
C VAL A 204 6.28 -4.13 -0.16
N ASP A 205 6.44 -5.47 -0.13
CA ASP A 205 7.57 -6.13 0.56
C ASP A 205 8.93 -5.67 0.04
N ARG A 206 9.04 -5.39 -1.27
CA ARG A 206 10.28 -4.89 -1.87
C ARG A 206 10.60 -3.44 -1.49
N LEU A 207 9.58 -2.59 -1.39
CA LEU A 207 9.70 -1.17 -1.02
C LEU A 207 9.86 -0.98 0.50
N CYS A 208 9.18 -1.81 1.29
CA CYS A 208 9.11 -1.76 2.75
C CYS A 208 9.43 -3.14 3.34
N PRO A 209 10.70 -3.58 3.28
CA PRO A 209 11.07 -4.91 3.75
C PRO A 209 10.96 -5.01 5.27
N ALA A 210 10.70 -6.22 5.76
CA ALA A 210 10.60 -6.59 7.18
C ALA A 210 9.29 -6.26 7.88
N THR A 211 8.18 -6.14 7.14
CA THR A 211 6.83 -6.21 7.72
C THR A 211 6.39 -7.69 7.82
N PRO A 212 6.34 -8.31 9.02
CA PRO A 212 6.07 -9.74 9.17
C PRO A 212 4.71 -10.15 8.60
N ALA A 213 3.68 -9.32 8.79
CA ALA A 213 2.33 -9.58 8.28
C ALA A 213 2.28 -9.63 6.74
N ILE A 214 2.96 -8.69 6.05
CA ILE A 214 3.05 -8.68 4.58
C ILE A 214 3.87 -9.88 4.08
N THR A 215 4.96 -10.20 4.79
CA THR A 215 5.80 -11.36 4.45
C THR A 215 5.04 -12.67 4.61
N GLU A 216 4.23 -12.79 5.65
CA GLU A 216 3.37 -13.95 5.90
C GLU A 216 2.27 -14.05 4.84
N ALA A 217 1.58 -12.95 4.54
CA ALA A 217 0.59 -12.89 3.47
C ALA A 217 1.19 -13.28 2.11
N LEU A 218 2.42 -12.83 1.81
CA LEU A 218 3.12 -13.19 0.57
C LEU A 218 3.47 -14.70 0.53
N ARG A 219 3.88 -15.28 1.67
CA ARG A 219 4.19 -16.71 1.80
C ARG A 219 2.94 -17.58 1.65
N SER A 220 1.83 -17.21 2.27
CA SER A 220 0.56 -17.94 2.16
C SER A 220 -0.07 -17.83 0.76
N SER A 221 0.27 -16.79 0.00
CA SER A 221 -0.17 -16.62 -1.39
C SER A 221 0.67 -17.40 -2.41
N ALA A 222 1.77 -18.03 -2.00
CA ALA A 222 2.61 -18.79 -2.91
C ALA A 222 1.93 -20.14 -3.22
N PRO A 223 1.61 -20.44 -4.49
CA PRO A 223 1.03 -21.73 -4.84
C PRO A 223 2.02 -22.85 -4.45
N THR A 224 1.58 -23.74 -3.57
CA THR A 224 2.34 -24.93 -3.16
C THR A 224 2.53 -25.87 -4.34
N GLU A 225 1.52 -25.95 -5.21
CA GLU A 225 1.51 -26.73 -6.43
C GLU A 225 2.29 -26.00 -7.56
N GLY A 226 3.29 -26.66 -8.12
CA GLY A 226 4.11 -26.12 -9.21
C GLY A 226 5.43 -25.46 -8.79
N VAL A 227 5.61 -25.08 -7.51
CA VAL A 227 6.91 -24.59 -7.02
C VAL A 227 7.97 -25.68 -7.10
N ARG A 228 7.62 -26.93 -6.78
CA ARG A 228 8.55 -28.08 -6.89
C ARG A 228 8.97 -28.33 -8.35
N ALA A 229 8.02 -28.32 -9.28
CA ALA A 229 8.31 -28.48 -10.70
C ALA A 229 9.14 -27.32 -11.25
N HIS A 230 8.87 -26.08 -10.82
CA HIS A 230 9.66 -24.91 -11.19
C HIS A 230 11.09 -24.99 -10.65
N ARG A 231 11.27 -25.42 -9.38
CA ARG A 231 12.60 -25.65 -8.77
C ARG A 231 13.37 -26.75 -9.49
N LEU A 232 12.73 -27.86 -9.85
CA LEU A 232 13.36 -28.95 -10.61
C LEU A 232 13.80 -28.47 -12.00
N LYS A 233 12.95 -27.71 -12.69
CA LYS A 233 13.30 -27.10 -13.99
C LYS A 233 14.46 -26.13 -13.87
N LEU A 234 14.48 -25.29 -12.82
CA LEU A 234 15.59 -24.38 -12.55
C LEU A 234 16.89 -25.16 -12.25
N ALA A 235 16.80 -26.23 -11.45
CA ALA A 235 17.94 -27.09 -11.14
C ALA A 235 18.47 -27.79 -12.40
N GLY A 236 17.58 -28.29 -13.27
CA GLY A 236 17.94 -28.87 -14.56
C GLY A 236 18.61 -27.85 -15.50
N ALA A 237 18.09 -26.62 -15.57
CA ALA A 237 18.70 -25.54 -16.35
C ALA A 237 20.09 -25.15 -15.81
N LEU A 238 20.26 -25.12 -14.48
CA LEU A 238 21.56 -24.87 -13.85
C LEU A 238 22.55 -26.01 -14.11
N LEU A 239 22.10 -27.27 -14.00
CA LEU A 239 22.89 -28.47 -14.33
C LEU A 239 23.33 -28.46 -15.79
N LEU A 240 22.41 -28.17 -16.73
CA LEU A 240 22.74 -28.05 -18.15
C LEU A 240 23.73 -26.91 -18.40
N GLY A 241 23.54 -25.76 -17.75
CA GLY A 241 24.48 -24.64 -17.85
C GLY A 241 25.88 -25.00 -17.32
N LEU A 242 25.97 -25.79 -16.25
CA LEU A 242 27.23 -26.32 -15.72
C LEU A 242 27.89 -27.30 -16.71
N LEU A 243 27.08 -28.11 -17.39
CA LEU A 243 27.55 -29.11 -18.36
C LEU A 243 28.04 -28.48 -19.66
N LEU A 244 27.50 -27.30 -20.02
CA LEU A 244 27.91 -26.51 -21.18
C LEU A 244 29.11 -25.58 -20.89
N LEU A 245 29.56 -25.47 -19.65
CA LEU A 245 30.69 -24.62 -19.26
C LEU A 245 32.02 -24.92 -20.00
N PRO A 246 32.35 -26.18 -20.39
CA PRO A 246 33.54 -26.50 -21.19
C PRO A 246 33.54 -25.88 -22.59
N LEU A 247 32.38 -25.45 -23.12
CA LEU A 247 32.26 -24.75 -24.41
C LEU A 247 32.71 -23.27 -24.33
N GLY A 248 33.24 -22.83 -23.18
CA GLY A 248 33.79 -21.49 -23.00
C GLY A 248 32.76 -20.38 -23.19
N ILE A 249 33.09 -19.36 -23.98
CA ILE A 249 32.25 -18.17 -24.21
C ILE A 249 30.89 -18.56 -24.82
N PHE A 250 30.85 -19.56 -25.70
CA PHE A 250 29.60 -20.06 -26.29
C PHE A 250 28.69 -20.68 -25.25
N GLY A 251 29.26 -21.40 -24.27
CA GLY A 251 28.51 -21.94 -23.13
C GLY A 251 27.85 -20.83 -22.31
N ILE A 252 28.61 -19.78 -21.96
CA ILE A 252 28.09 -18.61 -21.22
C ILE A 252 26.95 -17.92 -21.99
N ALA A 253 27.14 -17.68 -23.29
CA ALA A 253 26.13 -17.07 -24.14
C ALA A 253 24.87 -17.94 -24.22
N LEU A 254 25.02 -19.26 -24.30
CA LEU A 254 23.91 -20.23 -24.27
C LEU A 254 23.17 -20.22 -22.93
N VAL A 255 23.85 -20.20 -21.77
CA VAL A 255 23.12 -20.13 -20.49
C VAL A 255 22.50 -18.76 -20.26
N TRP A 256 23.12 -17.67 -20.72
CA TRP A 256 22.55 -16.33 -20.60
C TRP A 256 21.35 -16.12 -21.53
N GLY A 257 21.47 -16.53 -22.80
CA GLY A 257 20.39 -16.56 -23.79
C GLY A 257 19.27 -17.52 -23.37
N GLY A 258 19.63 -18.70 -22.88
CA GLY A 258 18.70 -19.69 -22.34
C GLY A 258 17.98 -19.18 -21.10
N ARG A 259 18.66 -18.49 -20.18
CA ARG A 259 18.05 -17.85 -19.01
C ARG A 259 17.10 -16.74 -19.41
N THR A 260 17.48 -15.85 -20.31
CA THR A 260 16.62 -14.74 -20.75
C THR A 260 15.40 -15.25 -21.50
N LEU A 261 15.56 -16.26 -22.36
CA LEU A 261 14.45 -16.94 -23.03
C LEU A 261 13.56 -17.67 -22.03
N TRP A 262 14.15 -18.35 -21.03
CA TRP A 262 13.44 -19.03 -19.96
C TRP A 262 12.62 -18.05 -19.12
N GLU A 263 13.21 -16.94 -18.69
CA GLU A 263 12.51 -15.90 -17.95
C GLU A 263 11.36 -15.32 -18.78
N ARG A 264 11.52 -15.13 -20.09
CA ARG A 264 10.43 -14.67 -20.96
C ARG A 264 9.34 -15.71 -21.17
N SER A 265 9.68 -17.01 -21.20
CA SER A 265 8.77 -18.07 -21.64
C SER A 265 8.12 -18.84 -20.49
N VAL A 266 8.71 -18.82 -19.29
CA VAL A 266 8.24 -19.63 -18.16
C VAL A 266 7.34 -18.83 -17.26
N ARG A 267 6.09 -19.30 -17.15
CA ARG A 267 5.09 -18.79 -16.22
C ARG A 267 5.46 -19.18 -14.80
N LEU A 268 5.37 -18.23 -13.87
CA LEU A 268 5.32 -18.54 -12.45
C LEU A 268 3.96 -19.17 -12.14
N PRO A 269 3.89 -20.17 -11.25
CA PRO A 269 2.62 -20.81 -10.95
C PRO A 269 1.61 -19.78 -10.41
N GLY A 270 0.36 -19.87 -10.89
CA GLY A 270 -0.71 -18.94 -10.54
C GLY A 270 -0.59 -17.52 -11.13
N LEU A 271 0.35 -17.27 -12.06
CA LEU A 271 0.51 -15.98 -12.74
C LEU A 271 0.47 -16.16 -14.27
N THR A 272 -0.02 -15.15 -14.98
CA THR A 272 0.11 -15.07 -16.45
C THR A 272 1.58 -14.87 -16.85
N LEU A 273 1.91 -14.97 -18.14
CA LEU A 273 3.27 -14.64 -18.62
C LEU A 273 3.63 -13.19 -18.30
N THR A 274 2.69 -12.28 -18.55
CA THR A 274 2.83 -10.84 -18.30
C THR A 274 3.01 -10.56 -16.82
N ASP A 275 2.17 -11.13 -15.96
CA ASP A 275 2.31 -10.97 -14.50
C ASP A 275 3.61 -11.61 -13.99
N SER A 276 4.07 -12.70 -14.61
CA SER A 276 5.37 -13.31 -14.27
C SER A 276 6.54 -12.41 -14.66
N ALA A 277 6.46 -11.74 -15.81
CA ALA A 277 7.44 -10.74 -16.22
C ALA A 277 7.39 -9.51 -15.29
N ALA A 278 6.19 -9.04 -14.95
CA ALA A 278 5.98 -7.93 -14.02
C ALA A 278 6.53 -8.25 -12.63
N TRP A 279 6.26 -9.44 -12.10
CA TRP A 279 6.81 -9.93 -10.84
C TRP A 279 8.34 -9.85 -10.81
N ARG A 280 8.99 -10.35 -11.87
CA ARG A 280 10.47 -10.31 -11.95
C ARG A 280 10.99 -8.88 -12.09
N ALA A 281 10.32 -8.05 -12.87
CA ALA A 281 10.68 -6.64 -13.07
C ALA A 281 10.56 -5.83 -11.77
N ILE A 282 9.47 -6.01 -10.99
CA ILE A 282 9.29 -5.43 -9.65
C ILE A 282 10.45 -5.86 -8.73
N GLY A 283 10.90 -7.11 -8.83
CA GLY A 283 12.06 -7.60 -8.10
C GLY A 283 13.34 -6.78 -8.33
N THR A 284 13.48 -6.17 -9.52
CA THR A 284 14.61 -5.32 -9.89
C THR A 284 14.45 -3.85 -9.50
N VAL A 285 13.25 -3.39 -9.15
CA VAL A 285 13.02 -2.00 -8.73
C VAL A 285 13.83 -1.72 -7.45
N PRO A 286 14.70 -0.69 -7.45
CA PRO A 286 15.43 -0.33 -6.25
C PRO A 286 14.46 0.19 -5.18
N ALA A 287 14.71 -0.19 -3.92
CA ALA A 287 13.88 0.24 -2.78
C ALA A 287 13.83 1.77 -2.62
N ASP A 288 14.84 2.48 -3.16
CA ASP A 288 15.02 3.94 -3.07
C ASP A 288 14.42 4.73 -4.25
N ALA A 289 13.66 4.10 -5.17
CA ALA A 289 13.16 4.74 -6.39
C ALA A 289 12.16 5.90 -6.16
N GLY A 290 11.84 6.25 -4.91
CA GLY A 290 10.97 7.37 -4.55
C GLY A 290 11.65 8.74 -4.52
N SER A 291 12.99 8.83 -4.50
CA SER A 291 13.73 10.10 -4.34
C SER A 291 14.71 10.42 -5.47
N ALA A 292 14.86 9.54 -6.47
CA ALA A 292 15.82 9.71 -7.54
C ALA A 292 15.11 9.87 -8.87
N ASP A 293 15.53 10.88 -9.62
CA ASP A 293 15.13 11.14 -11.00
C ASP A 293 15.16 9.83 -11.81
N PRO A 294 14.02 9.34 -12.32
CA PRO A 294 13.93 8.07 -13.03
C PRO A 294 14.77 8.06 -14.32
N THR A 295 15.20 9.22 -14.80
CA THR A 295 16.01 9.38 -16.01
C THR A 295 17.50 9.12 -15.78
N ARG A 296 18.00 9.18 -14.53
CA ARG A 296 19.40 8.87 -14.24
C ARG A 296 19.59 7.37 -14.12
N THR A 297 19.64 6.73 -15.28
CA THR A 297 19.54 5.29 -15.43
C THR A 297 20.58 4.54 -14.58
N GLU A 298 20.09 3.58 -13.80
CA GLU A 298 20.86 2.58 -13.05
C GLU A 298 21.86 1.80 -13.93
N ARG A 299 21.67 1.85 -15.26
CA ARG A 299 22.56 1.29 -16.29
C ARG A 299 23.96 1.91 -16.23
N GLU A 300 24.07 3.23 -16.10
CA GLU A 300 25.38 3.91 -16.09
C GLU A 300 26.15 3.65 -14.79
N GLN A 301 25.48 3.66 -13.64
CA GLN A 301 26.13 3.40 -12.35
C GLN A 301 26.40 1.92 -12.08
N GLY A 302 25.66 1.02 -12.75
CA GLY A 302 25.80 -0.41 -12.56
C GLY A 302 26.88 -1.07 -13.40
N ALA A 303 27.09 -0.59 -14.63
CA ALA A 303 28.01 -1.21 -15.58
C ALA A 303 29.46 -1.27 -15.06
N GLY A 304 29.93 -0.21 -14.38
CA GLY A 304 31.29 -0.14 -13.85
C GLY A 304 31.63 -1.24 -12.83
N TRP A 305 30.68 -1.61 -11.95
CA TRP A 305 30.91 -2.65 -10.94
C TRP A 305 31.01 -4.05 -11.54
N TYR A 306 30.24 -4.32 -12.60
CA TYR A 306 30.29 -5.62 -13.27
C TYR A 306 31.56 -5.76 -14.10
N GLY A 307 31.97 -4.71 -14.82
CA GLY A 307 33.25 -4.67 -15.53
C GLY A 307 34.43 -4.90 -14.58
N LEU A 308 34.45 -4.20 -13.44
CA LEU A 308 35.50 -4.37 -12.42
C LEU A 308 35.52 -5.79 -11.85
N ALA A 309 34.35 -6.38 -11.55
CA ALA A 309 34.27 -7.75 -11.03
C ALA A 309 34.78 -8.79 -12.04
N ILE A 310 34.50 -8.60 -13.34
CA ILE A 310 35.00 -9.47 -14.41
C ILE A 310 36.52 -9.38 -14.51
N ILE A 311 37.07 -8.15 -14.53
CA ILE A 311 38.52 -7.93 -14.62
C ILE A 311 39.23 -8.50 -13.39
N LEU A 312 38.75 -8.21 -12.18
CA LEU A 312 39.34 -8.75 -10.95
C LEU A 312 39.28 -10.28 -10.91
N GLY A 313 38.19 -10.89 -11.41
CA GLY A 313 38.09 -12.34 -11.49
C GLY A 313 39.06 -12.95 -12.50
N ALA A 314 39.22 -12.32 -13.67
CA ALA A 314 40.17 -12.79 -14.67
C ALA A 314 41.61 -12.69 -14.15
N VAL A 315 41.96 -11.58 -13.50
CA VAL A 315 43.29 -11.36 -12.89
C VAL A 315 43.54 -12.35 -11.74
N ALA A 316 42.59 -12.51 -10.83
CA ALA A 316 42.72 -13.46 -9.72
C ALA A 316 42.88 -14.91 -10.23
N TRP A 317 42.17 -15.29 -11.29
CA TRP A 317 42.37 -16.59 -11.92
C TRP A 317 43.70 -16.71 -12.64
N MET A 318 44.21 -15.66 -13.30
CA MET A 318 45.55 -15.73 -13.92
C MET A 318 46.65 -16.00 -12.88
N VAL A 319 46.52 -15.44 -11.67
CA VAL A 319 47.48 -15.64 -10.57
C VAL A 319 47.36 -17.03 -9.92
N VAL A 320 46.13 -17.52 -9.72
CA VAL A 320 45.87 -18.75 -8.95
C VAL A 320 45.69 -19.98 -9.84
N GLY A 321 45.18 -19.80 -11.06
CA GLY A 321 44.86 -20.85 -12.02
C GLY A 321 46.07 -21.45 -12.73
N THR A 322 47.17 -20.71 -12.86
CA THR A 322 48.44 -21.21 -13.42
C THR A 322 49.07 -22.34 -12.57
N PRO A 323 49.25 -22.21 -11.24
CA PRO A 323 49.74 -23.33 -10.43
C PRO A 323 48.71 -24.46 -10.25
N LEU A 324 47.41 -24.14 -10.25
CA LEU A 324 46.33 -25.12 -10.15
C LEU A 324 46.17 -25.98 -11.40
N SER A 325 46.23 -25.37 -12.59
CA SER A 325 46.24 -26.10 -13.86
C SER A 325 47.43 -27.04 -13.89
N ALA A 326 48.67 -26.55 -13.84
CA ALA A 326 49.88 -27.38 -13.86
C ALA A 326 49.91 -28.53 -12.83
N THR A 327 49.15 -28.43 -11.74
CA THR A 327 48.94 -29.54 -10.82
C THR A 327 47.91 -30.54 -11.36
N ALA A 328 46.76 -30.10 -11.85
CA ALA A 328 45.75 -30.95 -12.48
C ALA A 328 46.28 -31.78 -13.67
N GLY A 329 47.08 -31.20 -14.57
CA GLY A 329 47.64 -31.93 -15.72
C GLY A 329 48.61 -33.03 -15.31
N ARG A 330 49.29 -32.86 -14.17
CA ARG A 330 50.14 -33.92 -13.58
C ARG A 330 49.32 -35.10 -13.06
N TRP A 331 48.11 -34.88 -12.55
CA TRP A 331 47.27 -35.93 -11.98
C TRP A 331 46.30 -36.56 -13.01
N PHE A 332 45.87 -35.81 -14.02
CA PHE A 332 44.77 -36.20 -14.91
C PHE A 332 45.13 -36.20 -16.42
N GLY A 333 46.36 -35.86 -16.79
CA GLY A 333 46.83 -35.83 -18.19
C GLY A 333 46.72 -34.46 -18.87
N GLY A 334 47.33 -34.31 -20.05
CA GLY A 334 47.58 -33.01 -20.69
C GLY A 334 46.34 -32.16 -21.01
N ASP A 335 45.19 -32.77 -21.31
CA ASP A 335 43.97 -32.03 -21.62
C ASP A 335 43.30 -31.45 -20.36
N ALA A 336 43.59 -32.00 -19.17
CA ALA A 336 43.02 -31.52 -17.92
C ALA A 336 43.53 -30.12 -17.53
N ASP A 337 44.76 -29.75 -17.92
CA ASP A 337 45.31 -28.40 -17.73
C ASP A 337 44.45 -27.35 -18.43
N THR A 338 44.17 -27.60 -19.71
CA THR A 338 43.39 -26.69 -20.55
C THR A 338 41.96 -26.57 -20.04
N ILE A 339 41.34 -27.71 -19.66
CA ILE A 339 39.98 -27.71 -19.12
C ILE A 339 39.91 -26.92 -17.81
N VAL A 340 40.79 -27.19 -16.84
CA VAL A 340 40.81 -26.49 -15.54
C VAL A 340 41.07 -25.01 -15.73
N PHE A 341 42.01 -24.65 -16.61
CA PHE A 341 42.35 -23.26 -16.89
C PHE A 341 41.18 -22.50 -17.52
N VAL A 342 40.52 -23.06 -18.53
CA VAL A 342 39.35 -22.44 -19.17
C VAL A 342 38.18 -22.36 -18.19
N LEU A 343 37.92 -23.43 -17.44
CA LEU A 343 36.82 -23.51 -16.48
C LEU A 343 36.95 -22.41 -15.42
N GLY A 344 38.14 -22.24 -14.83
CA GLY A 344 38.36 -21.20 -13.82
C GLY A 344 38.38 -19.79 -14.38
N LEU A 345 38.86 -19.59 -15.62
CA LEU A 345 38.84 -18.29 -16.30
C LEU A 345 37.42 -17.81 -16.52
N VAL A 346 36.46 -18.72 -16.68
CA VAL A 346 35.03 -18.40 -16.83
C VAL A 346 34.30 -18.37 -15.49
N SER A 347 34.53 -19.35 -14.62
CA SER A 347 33.78 -19.51 -13.38
C SER A 347 34.13 -18.46 -12.34
N LEU A 348 35.40 -18.05 -12.22
CA LEU A 348 35.81 -17.08 -11.20
C LEU A 348 35.23 -15.67 -11.46
N PRO A 349 35.30 -15.10 -12.68
CA PRO A 349 34.60 -13.85 -13.01
C PRO A 349 33.10 -13.95 -12.79
N ALA A 350 32.46 -15.06 -13.19
CA ALA A 350 31.02 -15.26 -13.00
C ALA A 350 30.65 -15.27 -11.52
N LEU A 351 31.40 -15.99 -10.68
CA LEU A 351 31.23 -16.01 -9.22
C LEU A 351 31.42 -14.61 -8.62
N LEU A 352 32.44 -13.87 -9.04
CA LEU A 352 32.69 -12.50 -8.59
C LEU A 352 31.58 -11.54 -9.00
N VAL A 353 31.03 -11.66 -10.22
CA VAL A 353 29.88 -10.87 -10.65
C VAL A 353 28.66 -11.15 -9.77
N VAL A 354 28.39 -12.42 -9.45
CA VAL A 354 27.28 -12.81 -8.55
C VAL A 354 27.53 -12.30 -7.13
N ALA A 355 28.74 -12.45 -6.60
CA ALA A 355 29.14 -11.97 -5.28
C ALA A 355 29.01 -10.45 -5.18
N THR A 356 29.57 -9.70 -6.13
CA THR A 356 29.49 -8.24 -6.20
C THR A 356 28.05 -7.77 -6.35
N ARG A 357 27.22 -8.43 -7.17
CA ARG A 357 25.78 -8.13 -7.26
C ARG A 357 25.10 -8.34 -5.92
N SER A 358 25.35 -9.45 -5.24
CA SER A 358 24.75 -9.76 -3.95
C SER A 358 25.16 -8.75 -2.87
N LEU A 359 26.43 -8.35 -2.85
CA LEU A 359 26.97 -7.35 -1.93
C LEU A 359 26.38 -5.99 -2.21
N ARG A 360 26.33 -5.56 -3.49
CA ARG A 360 25.71 -4.30 -3.91
C ARG A 360 24.25 -4.25 -3.48
N LEU A 361 23.46 -5.30 -3.74
CA LEU A 361 22.06 -5.38 -3.32
C LEU A 361 21.93 -5.29 -1.79
N ARG A 362 22.81 -5.96 -1.03
CA ARG A 362 22.83 -5.83 0.44
C ARG A 362 23.17 -4.42 0.90
N LEU A 363 24.15 -3.76 0.27
CA LEU A 363 24.55 -2.39 0.59
C LEU A 363 23.46 -1.38 0.24
N LEU A 364 22.82 -1.51 -0.92
CA LEU A 364 21.68 -0.69 -1.33
C LEU A 364 20.52 -0.86 -0.34
N ARG A 365 20.18 -2.09 0.04
CA ARG A 365 19.16 -2.35 1.09
C ARG A 365 19.53 -1.72 2.43
N ARG A 366 20.80 -1.80 2.84
CA ARG A 366 21.26 -1.16 4.09
C ARG A 366 21.21 0.37 4.00
N ARG A 367 21.56 0.97 2.86
CA ARG A 367 21.48 2.42 2.65
C ARG A 367 20.03 2.90 2.62
N ALA A 368 19.15 2.18 1.93
CA ALA A 368 17.71 2.40 1.92
C ALA A 368 17.15 2.42 3.34
N ARG A 369 17.41 1.36 4.12
CA ARG A 369 17.01 1.27 5.54
C ARG A 369 17.53 2.44 6.38
N ARG A 370 18.81 2.78 6.25
CA ARG A 370 19.38 3.93 6.98
C ARG A 370 18.74 5.26 6.59
N ARG A 371 18.33 5.42 5.33
CA ARG A 371 17.64 6.62 4.86
C ARG A 371 16.22 6.69 5.39
N THR A 372 15.46 5.59 5.34
CA THR A 372 14.11 5.52 5.92
C THR A 372 14.16 5.76 7.42
N GLU A 373 15.10 5.16 8.14
CA GLU A 373 15.34 5.42 9.57
C GLU A 373 15.67 6.89 9.85
N ARG A 374 16.49 7.53 8.99
CA ARG A 374 16.82 8.96 9.14
C ARG A 374 15.63 9.86 8.85
N ALA A 375 14.87 9.57 7.79
CA ALA A 375 13.66 10.31 7.44
C ALA A 375 12.61 10.19 8.54
N GLU A 376 12.44 8.99 9.10
CA GLU A 376 11.50 8.76 10.21
C GLU A 376 11.96 9.48 11.48
N ARG A 377 13.25 9.44 11.83
CA ARG A 377 13.77 10.25 12.95
C ARG A 377 13.56 11.75 12.75
N ALA A 378 13.80 12.25 11.54
CA ALA A 378 13.57 13.66 11.21
C ALA A 378 12.08 14.01 11.35
N ARG A 379 11.19 13.17 10.82
CA ARG A 379 9.74 13.30 10.96
C ARG A 379 9.30 13.28 12.42
N LEU A 380 9.79 12.33 13.24
CA LEU A 380 9.48 12.26 14.67
C LEU A 380 10.00 13.47 15.45
N ALA A 381 11.12 14.07 15.04
CA ALA A 381 11.60 15.32 15.63
C ALA A 381 10.63 16.50 15.39
N GLU A 382 9.91 16.51 14.27
CA GLU A 382 8.86 17.51 14.01
C GLU A 382 7.67 17.38 14.96
N ALA A 383 7.52 16.26 15.66
CA ALA A 383 6.41 16.02 16.58
C ALA A 383 6.43 16.96 17.81
N ALA A 384 7.54 17.65 18.07
CA ALA A 384 7.62 18.69 19.08
C ALA A 384 6.95 20.02 18.65
N LEU A 385 6.73 20.23 17.34
CA LEU A 385 6.18 21.47 16.80
C LEU A 385 4.65 21.43 16.71
N CYS A 386 3.97 22.56 16.93
CA CYS A 386 2.51 22.59 16.83
C CYS A 386 2.03 22.41 15.38
N ARG A 387 1.28 21.33 15.12
CA ARG A 387 0.66 21.01 13.81
C ARG A 387 -0.84 20.74 13.90
N CYS A 388 -1.47 21.19 14.98
CA CYS A 388 -2.86 20.88 15.24
C CYS A 388 -3.84 21.46 14.20
N TRP A 389 -3.47 22.53 13.48
CA TRP A 389 -4.30 23.12 12.43
C TRP A 389 -4.26 22.34 11.11
N GLN A 390 -3.15 21.67 10.81
CA GLN A 390 -2.92 20.95 9.55
C GLN A 390 -3.50 19.53 9.55
N THR A 391 -3.71 18.96 10.73
CA THR A 391 -4.03 17.54 10.88
C THR A 391 -5.35 17.37 11.63
N ARG A 392 -6.18 16.44 11.15
CA ARG A 392 -7.43 16.03 11.83
C ARG A 392 -7.24 14.75 12.65
N GLY A 393 -6.20 13.98 12.34
CA GLY A 393 -5.79 12.80 13.07
C GLY A 393 -4.29 12.54 12.84
N LEU A 394 -3.68 11.85 13.78
CA LEU A 394 -2.30 11.39 13.75
C LEU A 394 -2.31 9.90 14.06
N ARG A 395 -1.40 9.14 13.46
CA ARG A 395 -1.27 7.70 13.68
C ARG A 395 0.19 7.27 13.84
N GLY A 396 0.40 6.11 14.43
CA GLY A 396 1.68 5.44 14.56
C GLY A 396 2.65 6.11 15.53
N ASP A 397 3.94 5.91 15.26
CA ASP A 397 5.03 6.43 16.09
C ASP A 397 5.01 7.96 16.17
N PHE A 398 4.61 8.63 15.08
CA PHE A 398 4.45 10.08 15.07
C PHE A 398 3.36 10.55 16.04
N ALA A 399 2.24 9.82 16.13
CA ALA A 399 1.18 10.20 17.05
C ALA A 399 1.62 10.04 18.52
N ALA A 400 2.33 8.95 18.83
CA ALA A 400 2.91 8.74 20.15
C ALA A 400 3.96 9.81 20.50
N ALA A 401 4.85 10.15 19.57
CA ALA A 401 5.85 11.20 19.74
C ALA A 401 5.18 12.57 19.90
N TYR A 402 4.14 12.88 19.12
CA TYR A 402 3.39 14.12 19.19
C TYR A 402 2.66 14.27 20.53
N ALA A 403 2.02 13.18 20.96
CA ALA A 403 1.36 13.14 22.24
C ALA A 403 2.33 13.38 23.39
N THR A 404 3.50 12.76 23.35
CA THR A 404 4.54 12.87 24.39
C THR A 404 5.20 14.24 24.42
N ASN A 405 5.54 14.79 23.25
CA ASN A 405 6.37 16.00 23.16
C ASN A 405 5.55 17.30 23.07
N HIS A 406 4.28 17.24 22.68
CA HIS A 406 3.47 18.43 22.42
C HIS A 406 2.15 18.48 23.20
N LEU A 407 1.46 17.35 23.38
CA LEU A 407 0.12 17.34 23.99
C LEU A 407 0.17 17.15 25.51
N VAL A 408 -0.62 17.96 26.23
CA VAL A 408 -0.73 17.89 27.69
C VAL A 408 -1.92 17.00 28.08
N PRO A 409 -1.77 16.04 29.01
CA PRO A 409 -2.87 15.20 29.46
C PRO A 409 -3.99 16.01 30.09
N VAL A 410 -5.24 15.60 29.85
CA VAL A 410 -6.46 16.18 30.43
C VAL A 410 -7.15 15.10 31.25
N PRO A 411 -7.74 15.43 32.42
CA PRO A 411 -8.57 14.49 33.17
C PRO A 411 -9.65 13.86 32.27
N VAL A 412 -9.70 12.54 32.27
CA VAL A 412 -10.59 11.75 31.43
C VAL A 412 -11.99 11.79 32.05
N PRO A 413 -13.03 12.29 31.33
CA PRO A 413 -14.40 12.22 31.82
C PRO A 413 -14.84 10.75 31.98
N ALA A 414 -15.74 10.46 32.92
CA ALA A 414 -16.23 9.10 33.19
C ALA A 414 -16.76 8.37 31.94
N LEU A 415 -17.29 9.10 30.96
CA LEU A 415 -17.75 8.58 29.67
C LEU A 415 -16.64 7.89 28.85
N LEU A 416 -15.39 8.31 28.99
CA LEU A 416 -14.27 7.68 28.27
C LEU A 416 -13.80 6.37 28.94
N GLU A 417 -14.16 6.14 30.20
CA GLU A 417 -13.83 4.88 30.89
C GLU A 417 -14.75 3.73 30.40
N SER A 418 -16.00 4.01 30.05
CA SER A 418 -16.88 3.01 29.41
C SER A 418 -16.39 2.65 28.00
N LEU A 419 -15.93 3.66 27.25
CA LEU A 419 -15.40 3.48 25.90
C LEU A 419 -14.21 2.51 25.91
N ARG A 420 -13.32 2.61 26.89
CA ARG A 420 -12.18 1.69 27.10
C ARG A 420 -12.60 0.22 27.16
N GLN A 421 -13.70 -0.09 27.84
CA GLN A 421 -14.16 -1.49 28.00
C GLN A 421 -14.64 -2.11 26.68
N ARG A 422 -15.16 -1.29 25.76
CA ARG A 422 -15.69 -1.75 24.46
C ARG A 422 -14.69 -1.74 23.33
N VAL A 423 -13.85 -0.70 23.26
CA VAL A 423 -12.81 -0.66 22.23
C VAL A 423 -11.71 -1.70 22.48
N GLY A 424 -11.62 -2.24 23.70
CA GLY A 424 -10.58 -3.20 24.09
C GLY A 424 -9.25 -2.55 24.42
N PHE A 425 -9.08 -1.26 24.14
CA PHE A 425 -7.83 -0.53 24.35
C PHE A 425 -7.95 0.74 25.18
N TRP A 426 -6.82 1.20 25.72
CA TRP A 426 -6.73 2.40 26.54
C TRP A 426 -6.95 3.67 25.71
N VAL A 427 -7.90 4.49 26.16
CA VAL A 427 -8.19 5.80 25.57
C VAL A 427 -7.87 6.89 26.58
N HIS A 428 -7.32 8.00 26.10
CA HIS A 428 -6.91 9.12 26.93
C HIS A 428 -7.18 10.44 26.21
N LEU A 429 -7.47 11.48 26.98
CA LEU A 429 -7.71 12.81 26.45
C LEU A 429 -6.47 13.68 26.66
N ARG A 430 -6.06 14.39 25.62
CA ARG A 430 -4.99 15.39 25.71
C ARG A 430 -5.44 16.71 25.11
N ARG A 431 -4.73 17.79 25.42
CA ARG A 431 -4.98 19.13 24.90
C ARG A 431 -3.71 19.69 24.29
N CYS A 432 -3.86 20.36 23.15
CA CYS A 432 -2.79 21.18 22.61
C CYS A 432 -2.62 22.44 23.48
N PRO A 433 -1.43 22.70 24.04
CA PRO A 433 -1.21 23.87 24.89
C PRO A 433 -1.25 25.19 24.08
N VAL A 434 -1.01 25.14 22.77
CA VAL A 434 -0.93 26.33 21.90
C VAL A 434 -2.33 26.80 21.46
N ILE A 435 -3.14 25.89 20.90
CA ILE A 435 -4.46 26.24 20.34
C ILE A 435 -5.63 25.77 21.21
N GLY A 436 -5.36 25.09 22.32
CA GLY A 436 -6.38 24.64 23.27
C GLY A 436 -7.27 23.49 22.79
N VAL A 437 -7.04 22.93 21.59
CA VAL A 437 -7.86 21.87 21.01
C VAL A 437 -7.64 20.53 21.71
N LEU A 438 -8.74 19.79 21.92
CA LEU A 438 -8.73 18.45 22.50
C LEU A 438 -8.34 17.39 21.47
N TRP A 439 -7.65 16.37 21.94
CA TRP A 439 -7.22 15.21 21.18
C TRP A 439 -7.60 13.95 21.92
N LEU A 440 -8.34 13.08 21.26
CA LEU A 440 -8.65 11.75 21.74
C LEU A 440 -7.55 10.79 21.28
N GLY A 441 -6.75 10.29 22.22
CA GLY A 441 -5.64 9.38 21.98
C GLY A 441 -5.94 7.96 22.43
N GLY A 442 -5.34 6.97 21.78
CA GLY A 442 -5.37 5.57 22.22
C GLY A 442 -4.47 4.69 21.37
N THR A 443 -4.33 3.42 21.75
CA THR A 443 -3.54 2.44 20.99
C THR A 443 -4.41 1.23 20.68
N PRO A 444 -5.02 1.15 19.49
CA PRO A 444 -5.82 0.00 19.09
C PRO A 444 -5.06 -1.32 19.23
N ASP A 445 -5.74 -2.40 19.57
CA ASP A 445 -5.11 -3.72 19.71
C ASP A 445 -4.45 -4.13 18.40
N GLY A 446 -3.12 -4.35 18.45
CA GLY A 446 -2.32 -4.70 17.28
C GLY A 446 -2.01 -3.53 16.33
N GLY A 447 -2.41 -2.29 16.67
CA GLY A 447 -2.15 -1.08 15.89
C GLY A 447 -1.19 -0.10 16.56
N GLY A 448 -0.73 0.89 15.79
CA GLY A 448 0.04 2.02 16.32
C GLY A 448 -0.83 3.03 17.07
N ALA A 449 -0.22 3.94 17.83
CA ALA A 449 -0.95 5.00 18.54
C ALA A 449 -1.81 5.83 17.58
N VAL A 450 -3.04 6.14 17.93
CA VAL A 450 -3.96 6.99 17.16
C VAL A 450 -4.36 8.17 18.01
N HIS A 451 -4.30 9.36 17.43
CA HIS A 451 -4.75 10.61 18.06
C HIS A 451 -5.68 11.34 17.11
N LEU A 452 -6.94 11.52 17.50
CA LEU A 452 -7.95 12.24 16.73
C LEU A 452 -8.16 13.63 17.31
N ARG A 453 -8.10 14.64 16.45
CA ARG A 453 -8.41 16.00 16.84
C ARG A 453 -9.92 16.12 17.07
N GLY A 454 -10.31 16.68 18.21
CA GLY A 454 -11.67 17.11 18.46
C GLY A 454 -12.07 18.27 17.55
N ALA A 455 -13.37 18.44 17.37
CA ALA A 455 -13.88 19.67 16.77
C ALA A 455 -13.51 20.84 17.70
N VAL A 456 -13.02 21.94 17.12
CA VAL A 456 -12.98 23.21 17.85
C VAL A 456 -14.44 23.53 18.14
N PRO A 457 -14.86 23.74 19.39
CA PRO A 457 -16.21 24.21 19.65
C PRO A 457 -16.41 25.45 18.80
N SER A 458 -17.35 25.41 17.87
CA SER A 458 -17.75 26.62 17.15
C SER A 458 -18.14 27.61 18.23
N THR A 459 -17.41 28.71 18.38
CA THR A 459 -17.92 29.84 19.15
C THR A 459 -19.29 30.12 18.54
N PRO A 460 -20.40 30.09 19.31
CA PRO A 460 -21.71 30.34 18.75
C PRO A 460 -21.65 31.70 18.08
N GLY A 461 -21.64 31.69 16.74
CA GLY A 461 -21.66 32.91 15.97
C GLY A 461 -22.97 33.63 16.30
N PRO A 462 -22.98 34.98 16.33
CA PRO A 462 -24.24 35.70 16.40
C PRO A 462 -25.15 35.16 15.29
N ALA A 463 -26.37 34.76 15.65
CA ALA A 463 -27.30 34.04 14.78
C ALA A 463 -27.40 34.70 13.40
N ALA A 464 -26.69 34.15 12.42
CA ALA A 464 -26.75 34.62 11.06
C ALA A 464 -28.02 34.03 10.44
N THR A 465 -29.07 34.84 10.36
CA THR A 465 -30.21 34.66 9.48
C THR A 465 -29.72 34.71 8.04
N SER A 466 -29.25 33.58 7.49
CA SER A 466 -29.03 33.43 6.05
C SER A 466 -29.79 32.19 5.54
N PRO A 467 -30.60 32.33 4.49
CA PRO A 467 -31.36 31.23 3.93
C PRO A 467 -30.45 30.30 3.10
N GLY A 468 -30.38 29.03 3.48
CA GLY A 468 -30.20 27.91 2.54
C GLY A 468 -28.81 27.62 1.95
N GLY A 469 -27.71 27.87 2.67
CA GLY A 469 -26.37 27.43 2.25
C GLY A 469 -25.87 26.22 3.04
N PHE A 470 -25.43 25.15 2.36
CA PHE A 470 -24.81 23.97 3.00
C PHE A 470 -23.46 24.32 3.63
N TYR A 471 -23.46 24.62 4.92
CA TYR A 471 -22.24 24.74 5.71
C TYR A 471 -22.32 23.86 6.96
N LEU A 472 -21.58 22.74 6.95
CA LEU A 472 -21.04 22.07 8.15
C LEU A 472 -19.66 21.47 7.85
#